data_AF-A0A2V1ITB3-F1
#
_entry.id   AF-A0A2V1ITB3-F1
#
_cell.length_a   1.000
_cell.length_b   1.000
_cell.length_c   1.000
_cell.angle_alpha   90.00
_cell.angle_beta   90.00
_cell.angle_gamma   90.00
#
_symmetry.space_group_name_H-M   'P 1'
#
loop_
_entity.id
_entity.type
_entity.pdbx_description
1 polymer ?
#
loop_
_entity_poly.entity_id
_entity_poly.type
_entity_poly.pdbx_seq_one_letter_code
_entity_poly.pdbx_strand_id
1 'polypeptide(L)'
;MNVTIESLIFDFDDKIRAVVLDLINRILLTRNETELRETVAVCAERTDLNKFFLYGYGKHHFWVKQRLVSDPAKTFDQRMMIVNF
;
A
#
# COMPACT_ATOMS: atom_id res chain seq x y z
N MET A 1 -15.11 -2.01 -4.12
CA MET A 1 -14.04 -2.02 -3.10
C MET A 1 -14.13 -0.77 -2.26
N ASN A 2 -13.89 -0.89 -0.96
CA ASN A 2 -13.87 0.25 -0.03
C ASN A 2 -12.45 0.49 0.45
N VAL A 3 -11.85 1.62 0.05
CA VAL A 3 -10.49 2.02 0.42
C VAL A 3 -10.56 2.92 1.65
N THR A 4 -9.82 2.58 2.71
CA THR A 4 -9.76 3.37 3.94
C THR A 4 -8.30 3.59 4.33
N ILE A 5 -7.90 4.86 4.48
CA ILE A 5 -6.63 5.24 5.08
C ILE A 5 -6.82 5.24 6.60
N GLU A 6 -6.06 4.41 7.30
CA GLU A 6 -6.24 4.13 8.74
C GLU A 6 -5.22 4.85 9.63
N SER A 7 -4.12 5.34 9.05
CA SER A 7 -3.05 6.02 9.79
C SER A 7 -2.35 7.06 8.92
N LEU A 8 -1.59 7.94 9.57
CA LEU A 8 -0.67 8.84 8.89
C LEU A 8 0.40 8.09 8.09
N ILE A 9 0.87 8.73 7.02
CA ILE A 9 2.01 8.29 6.21
C ILE A 9 3.20 9.16 6.59
N PHE A 10 4.30 8.53 7.02
CA PHE A 10 5.53 9.23 7.35
C PHE A 10 6.31 9.54 6.08
N ASP A 11 6.45 10.82 5.78
CA ASP A 11 6.97 11.31 4.50
C ASP A 11 8.43 11.77 4.64
N PHE A 12 9.32 10.81 4.89
CA PHE A 12 10.75 11.05 5.16
C PHE A 12 11.64 10.98 3.90
N ASP A 13 11.09 10.51 2.78
CA ASP A 13 11.75 10.35 1.49
C ASP A 13 10.77 10.88 0.43
N ASP A 14 11.25 11.74 -0.45
CA ASP A 14 10.43 12.49 -1.42
C ASP A 14 9.66 11.57 -2.39
N LYS A 15 10.13 10.33 -2.55
CA LYS A 15 9.46 9.31 -3.37
C LYS A 15 8.24 8.70 -2.71
N ILE A 16 8.11 8.75 -1.38
CA ILE A 16 7.00 8.11 -0.65
C ILE A 16 5.66 8.66 -1.12
N ARG A 17 5.53 9.99 -1.23
CA ARG A 17 4.30 10.63 -1.72
C ARG A 17 3.91 10.12 -3.10
N ALA A 18 4.87 10.01 -4.01
CA ALA A 18 4.62 9.56 -5.39
C ALA A 18 4.15 8.09 -5.41
N VAL A 19 4.82 7.23 -4.64
CA VAL A 19 4.47 5.79 -4.53
C VAL A 19 3.06 5.60 -3.96
N VAL A 20 2.74 6.30 -2.85
CA VAL A 20 1.42 6.15 -2.21
C VAL A 20 0.32 6.71 -3.11
N LEU A 21 0.53 7.85 -3.74
CA LEU A 21 -0.46 8.44 -4.63
C LEU A 21 -0.73 7.54 -5.84
N ASP A 22 0.32 6.97 -6.47
CA ASP A 22 0.16 6.02 -7.57
C ASP A 22 -0.58 4.75 -7.14
N LEU A 23 -0.23 4.20 -5.97
CA LEU A 23 -0.92 3.04 -5.40
C LEU A 23 -2.41 3.31 -5.19
N ILE A 24 -2.76 4.41 -4.49
CA ILE A 24 -4.16 4.75 -4.19
C ILE A 24 -4.93 4.98 -5.50
N ASN A 25 -4.39 5.78 -6.41
CA ASN A 25 -5.06 6.09 -7.67
C ASN A 25 -5.37 4.82 -8.47
N ARG A 26 -4.43 3.87 -8.54
CA ARG A 26 -4.64 2.64 -9.27
C ARG A 26 -5.62 1.71 -8.57
N ILE A 27 -5.51 1.54 -7.25
CA ILE A 27 -6.46 0.75 -6.45
C ILE A 27 -7.89 1.27 -6.63
N LEU A 28 -8.10 2.59 -6.61
CA LEU A 28 -9.42 3.20 -6.81
C LEU A 28 -10.04 2.91 -8.18
N LEU A 29 -9.24 2.51 -9.19
CA LEU A 29 -9.72 2.15 -10.53
C LEU A 29 -10.10 0.67 -10.66
N THR A 30 -9.75 -0.16 -9.68
CA THR A 30 -10.00 -1.60 -9.71
C THR A 30 -11.44 -1.94 -9.32
N ARG A 31 -12.02 -2.98 -9.92
CA ARG A 31 -13.43 -3.36 -9.75
C ARG A 31 -13.66 -4.60 -8.91
N ASN A 32 -12.65 -5.46 -8.82
CA ASN A 32 -12.69 -6.75 -8.11
C ASN A 32 -11.32 -7.10 -7.54
N GLU A 33 -11.26 -8.17 -6.75
CA GLU A 33 -10.03 -8.64 -6.09
C GLU A 33 -8.92 -9.00 -7.08
N THR A 34 -9.26 -9.59 -8.23
CA THR A 34 -8.28 -9.98 -9.26
C THR A 34 -7.56 -8.75 -9.82
N GLU A 35 -8.33 -7.74 -10.26
CA GLU A 35 -7.78 -6.49 -10.77
C GLU A 35 -6.95 -5.75 -9.71
N LEU A 36 -7.37 -5.79 -8.44
CA LEU A 36 -6.62 -5.23 -7.31
C LEU A 36 -5.24 -5.90 -7.19
N ARG A 37 -5.20 -7.24 -7.21
CA ARG A 37 -3.95 -8.01 -7.08
C ARG A 37 -2.97 -7.74 -8.21
N GLU A 38 -3.47 -7.73 -9.45
CA GLU A 38 -2.68 -7.41 -10.65
C GLU A 38 -2.13 -5.98 -10.57
N THR A 39 -2.98 -5.03 -10.17
CA THR A 39 -2.61 -3.63 -10.01
C THR A 39 -1.50 -3.44 -8.98
N VAL A 40 -1.62 -4.06 -7.80
CA VAL A 40 -0.59 -3.99 -6.75
C VAL A 40 0.72 -4.62 -7.21
N ALA A 41 0.68 -5.74 -7.95
CA ALA A 41 1.88 -6.34 -8.54
C ALA A 41 2.59 -5.37 -9.50
N VAL A 42 1.84 -4.74 -10.41
CA VAL A 42 2.37 -3.73 -11.33
C VAL A 42 2.94 -2.52 -10.58
N CYS A 43 2.28 -2.05 -9.52
CA CYS A 43 2.83 -0.98 -8.67
C CYS A 43 4.16 -1.39 -8.04
N ALA A 44 4.24 -2.62 -7.54
CA ALA A 44 5.44 -3.15 -6.89
C ALA A 44 6.62 -3.29 -7.85
N GLU A 45 6.37 -3.59 -9.12
CA GLU A 45 7.40 -3.68 -10.16
C GLU A 45 7.88 -2.30 -10.64
N ARG A 46 6.98 -1.31 -10.72
CA ARG A 46 7.26 -0.01 -11.35
C ARG A 46 7.67 1.09 -10.38
N THR A 47 7.50 0.87 -9.08
CA THR A 47 7.71 1.89 -8.06
C THR A 47 8.51 1.33 -6.88
N ASP A 48 8.96 2.21 -5.99
CA ASP A 48 9.64 1.83 -4.75
C ASP A 48 8.65 1.31 -3.65
N LEU A 49 7.49 0.78 -4.03
CA LEU A 49 6.46 0.28 -3.09
C LEU A 49 7.03 -0.70 -2.06
N ASN A 50 7.79 -1.71 -2.51
CA ASN A 50 8.37 -2.73 -1.63
C ASN A 50 9.45 -2.17 -0.69
N LYS A 51 10.12 -1.07 -1.08
CA LYS A 51 11.13 -0.39 -0.26
C LYS A 51 10.48 0.28 0.94
N PHE A 52 9.31 0.90 0.75
CA PHE A 52 8.66 1.73 1.77
C PHE A 52 7.50 1.05 2.50
N PHE A 53 6.89 0.03 1.90
CA PHE A 53 5.68 -0.60 2.40
C PHE A 53 5.80 -2.13 2.43
N LEU A 54 5.08 -2.71 3.38
CA LEU A 54 4.77 -4.13 3.44
C LEU A 54 3.25 -4.27 3.30
N TYR A 55 2.80 -5.24 2.54
CA TYR A 55 1.38 -5.43 2.29
C TYR A 55 1.05 -6.91 2.16
N GLY A 56 -0.24 -7.22 2.25
CA GLY A 56 -0.72 -8.57 2.14
C GLY A 56 -2.23 -8.63 1.95
N TYR A 57 -2.72 -9.85 1.78
CA TYR A 57 -4.12 -10.12 1.51
C TYR A 57 -4.67 -11.05 2.58
N GLY A 58 -5.77 -10.64 3.21
CA GLY A 58 -6.64 -11.52 3.98
C GLY A 58 -7.75 -12.10 3.09
N LYS A 59 -8.70 -12.80 3.71
CA LYS A 59 -9.81 -13.46 3.02
C LYS A 59 -10.74 -12.49 2.24
N HIS A 60 -10.90 -11.27 2.76
CA HIS A 60 -11.85 -10.27 2.23
C HIS A 60 -11.26 -8.84 2.24
N HIS A 61 -9.93 -8.73 2.36
CA HIS A 61 -9.29 -7.43 2.40
C HIS A 61 -7.82 -7.48 1.96
N PHE A 62 -7.34 -6.35 1.47
CA PHE A 62 -5.94 -6.05 1.26
C PHE A 62 -5.49 -5.03 2.30
N TRP A 63 -4.30 -5.18 2.87
CA TRP A 63 -3.76 -4.27 3.88
C TRP A 63 -2.36 -3.80 3.51
N VAL A 64 -2.03 -2.57 3.90
CA VAL A 64 -0.72 -1.95 3.69
C VAL A 64 -0.22 -1.38 5.02
N LYS A 65 1.05 -1.65 5.34
CA LYS A 65 1.80 -1.08 6.45
C LYS A 65 3.04 -0.38 5.92
N GLN A 66 3.41 0.73 6.55
CA GLN A 66 4.66 1.42 6.23
C GLN A 66 5.84 0.78 6.99
N ARG A 67 6.97 0.64 6.32
CA ARG A 67 8.23 0.18 6.94
C ARG A 67 8.82 1.28 7.83
N LEU A 68 9.54 0.88 8.88
CA LEU A 68 10.20 1.85 9.76
C LEU A 68 11.36 2.51 9.04
N VAL A 69 11.56 3.81 9.30
CA VAL A 69 12.71 4.58 8.77
C VAL A 69 14.03 4.01 9.29
N SER A 70 14.04 3.64 10.57
CA SER A 70 15.23 3.14 11.28
C SER A 70 15.58 1.69 10.95
N ASP A 71 14.59 0.90 10.53
CA ASP A 71 14.76 -0.54 10.25
C ASP A 71 13.75 -0.99 9.18
N PRO A 72 14.16 -1.01 7.89
CA PRO A 72 13.28 -1.39 6.79
C PRO A 72 12.77 -2.83 6.87
N ALA A 73 13.37 -3.71 7.69
CA ALA A 73 12.86 -5.06 7.89
C ALA A 73 11.58 -5.09 8.75
N LYS A 74 11.30 -4.02 9.49
CA LYS A 74 10.12 -3.87 10.36
C LYS A 74 9.13 -2.86 9.82
N THR A 75 7.92 -2.90 10.37
CA THR A 75 6.85 -1.94 10.05
C THR A 75 6.39 -1.21 11.29
N PHE A 76 5.70 -0.09 11.08
CA PHE A 76 4.83 0.47 12.12
C PHE A 76 3.74 -0.55 12.51
N ASP A 77 3.28 -0.45 13.76
CA ASP A 77 2.25 -1.35 14.28
C ASP A 77 0.90 -1.09 13.62
N GLN A 78 0.60 0.17 13.33
CA GLN A 78 -0.60 0.59 12.63
C GLN A 78 -0.57 0.19 11.15
N ARG A 79 -1.74 -0.15 10.62
CA ARG A 79 -1.96 -0.20 9.16
C ARG A 79 -2.05 1.22 8.62
N MET A 80 -1.45 1.44 7.46
CA MET A 80 -1.58 2.69 6.73
C MET A 80 -2.90 2.71 5.96
N MET A 81 -3.25 1.60 5.30
CA MET A 81 -4.45 1.49 4.48
C MET A 81 -5.01 0.08 4.49
N ILE A 82 -6.33 -0.02 4.36
CA ILE A 82 -7.07 -1.25 4.10
C ILE A 82 -8.01 -1.06 2.91
N VAL A 83 -8.17 -2.12 2.11
CA VAL A 83 -9.13 -2.20 1.02
C VAL A 83 -10.01 -3.42 1.26
N ASN A 84 -11.30 -3.20 1.54
CA ASN A 84 -12.27 -4.28 1.66
C ASN A 84 -12.89 -4.57 0.29
N PHE A 85 -12.90 -5.84 -0.10
CA PHE A 85 -13.44 -6.32 -1.38
C PHE A 85 -14.49 -7.40 -1.18
#